data_AF-A0A953LLV9-F1
#
_entry.id   AF-A0A953LLV9-F1
#
_cell.length_a   1.000
_cell.length_b   1.000
_cell.length_c   1.000
_cell.angle_alpha   90.00
_cell.angle_beta   90.00
_cell.angle_gamma   90.00
#
_symmetry.space_group_name_H-M   'P 1'
#
loop_
_entity.id
_entity.type
_entity.pdbx_description
1 polymer ?
#
loop_
_entity_poly.entity_id
_entity_poly.type
_entity_poly.pdbx_seq_one_letter_code
_entity_poly.pdbx_strand_id
1 'polypeptide(L)'
;MSNKSASSPARTVVAAVVFALAAAAVAVVVPSREIAVVFAILLLTVFLFAFEVVGVDVAAVSVMVLLGLVSAFSGPLGLAQPLVPSSELFRGFSSNAVISIIAVMIIGAGLDKTGLMGRLAGTILKVAGRTEARVIPAISGTVGFISSFMQNVGAAALFLPVVSRISARTGLP
;
A
#
# COMPACT_ATOMS: atom_id res chain seq x y z
N MET A 1 -13.13 18.27 9.47
CA MET A 1 -13.75 17.48 8.39
C MET A 1 -13.10 17.92 7.09
N SER A 2 -12.04 17.22 6.67
CA SER A 2 -11.22 17.59 5.52
C SER A 2 -11.93 17.19 4.24
N ASN A 3 -12.09 18.16 3.34
CA ASN A 3 -12.71 18.05 2.04
C ASN A 3 -12.00 16.96 1.21
N LYS A 4 -12.58 15.75 1.12
CA LYS A 4 -12.14 14.74 0.14
C LYS A 4 -12.37 15.35 -1.24
N SER A 5 -11.31 15.91 -1.83
CA SER A 5 -11.26 16.27 -3.23
C SER A 5 -11.37 14.97 -4.04
N ALA A 6 -12.60 14.48 -4.22
CA ALA A 6 -12.90 13.49 -5.25
C ALA A 6 -12.28 14.03 -6.55
N SER A 7 -11.43 13.23 -7.19
CA SER A 7 -10.86 13.57 -8.49
C SER A 7 -12.01 14.02 -9.41
N SER A 8 -11.92 15.24 -9.94
CA SER A 8 -13.00 15.77 -10.79
C SER A 8 -13.29 14.74 -11.90
N PRO A 9 -14.57 14.44 -12.22
CA PRO A 9 -14.91 13.38 -13.17
C PRO A 9 -14.18 13.52 -14.52
N ALA A 10 -13.93 14.76 -14.95
CA ALA A 10 -13.13 15.07 -16.15
C ALA A 10 -11.68 14.53 -16.08
N ARG A 11 -10.99 14.69 -14.94
CA ARG A 11 -9.61 14.20 -14.77
C ARG A 11 -9.55 12.68 -14.80
N THR A 12 -10.52 12.01 -14.19
CA THR A 12 -10.59 10.54 -14.18
C THR A 12 -10.88 9.99 -15.57
N VAL A 13 -11.76 10.63 -16.34
CA VAL A 13 -12.03 10.25 -17.74
C VAL A 13 -10.80 10.47 -18.62
N VAL A 14 -10.14 11.62 -18.53
CA VAL A 14 -8.90 11.88 -19.28
C VAL A 14 -7.83 10.85 -18.92
N ALA A 15 -7.64 10.57 -17.64
CA ALA A 15 -6.71 9.53 -17.20
C ALA A 15 -7.07 8.15 -17.72
N ALA A 16 -8.36 7.76 -17.72
CA ALA A 16 -8.82 6.49 -18.26
C ALA A 16 -8.47 6.36 -19.74
N VAL A 17 -8.67 7.42 -20.53
CA VAL A 17 -8.29 7.46 -21.95
C VAL A 17 -6.78 7.30 -22.11
N VAL A 18 -5.98 8.03 -21.32
CA VAL A 18 -4.51 7.92 -21.37
C VAL A 18 -4.04 6.51 -21.03
N PHE A 19 -4.58 5.90 -19.96
CA PHE A 19 -4.22 4.54 -19.57
C PHE A 19 -4.67 3.50 -20.59
N ALA A 20 -5.84 3.67 -21.21
CA ALA A 20 -6.31 2.80 -22.29
C ALA A 20 -5.43 2.89 -23.54
N LEU A 21 -5.04 4.11 -23.94
CA LEU A 21 -4.10 4.33 -25.03
C LEU A 21 -2.73 3.74 -24.74
N ALA A 22 -2.23 3.91 -23.50
CA ALA A 22 -0.98 3.31 -23.07
C ALA A 22 -1.05 1.77 -23.13
N ALA A 23 -2.14 1.16 -22.65
CA ALA A 23 -2.34 -0.28 -22.72
C ALA A 23 -2.38 -0.78 -24.17
N ALA A 24 -3.09 -0.07 -25.06
CA ALA A 24 -3.14 -0.39 -26.48
C ALA A 24 -1.76 -0.26 -27.16
N ALA A 25 -1.01 0.80 -26.85
CA ALA A 25 0.34 1.00 -27.37
C ALA A 25 1.29 -0.11 -26.91
N VAL A 26 1.27 -0.45 -25.62
CA VAL A 26 2.07 -1.55 -25.07
C VAL A 26 1.69 -2.88 -25.71
N ALA A 27 0.40 -3.15 -25.94
CA ALA A 27 -0.06 -4.40 -26.54
C ALA A 27 0.46 -4.64 -27.98
N VAL A 28 0.81 -3.57 -28.71
CA VAL A 28 1.38 -3.67 -30.07
C VAL A 28 2.90 -3.87 -30.04
N VAL A 29 3.58 -3.39 -29.00
CA VAL A 29 5.05 -3.46 -28.87
C VAL A 29 5.51 -4.79 -28.27
N VAL A 30 4.69 -5.40 -27.43
CA VAL A 30 5.03 -6.58 -26.65
C VAL A 30 5.01 -7.86 -27.52
N PRO A 31 5.96 -8.79 -27.31
CA PRO A 31 6.12 -9.97 -28.17
C PRO A 31 5.05 -11.07 -27.96
N SER A 32 4.35 -11.10 -26.83
CA SER A 32 3.35 -12.13 -26.52
C SER A 32 2.04 -11.54 -25.99
N ARG A 33 0.94 -12.27 -26.25
CA ARG A 33 -0.41 -11.87 -25.81
C ARG A 33 -0.53 -11.92 -24.30
N GLU A 34 0.14 -12.88 -23.66
CA GLU A 34 0.18 -13.04 -22.20
C GLU A 34 0.75 -11.79 -21.54
N ILE A 35 1.90 -11.30 -22.04
CA ILE A 35 2.54 -10.10 -21.50
C ILE A 35 1.66 -8.87 -21.75
N ALA A 36 1.03 -8.76 -22.93
CA ALA A 36 0.12 -7.66 -23.23
C ALA A 36 -1.08 -7.60 -22.26
N VAL A 37 -1.69 -8.75 -21.95
CA VAL A 37 -2.81 -8.83 -21.00
C VAL A 37 -2.36 -8.53 -19.57
N VAL A 38 -1.20 -9.06 -19.14
CA VAL A 38 -0.65 -8.77 -17.81
C VAL A 38 -0.37 -7.26 -17.67
N PHE A 39 0.22 -6.62 -18.68
CA PHE A 39 0.42 -5.17 -18.67
C PHE A 39 -0.88 -4.38 -18.63
N ALA A 40 -1.90 -4.81 -19.38
CA ALA A 40 -3.22 -4.17 -19.34
C ALA A 40 -3.85 -4.26 -17.94
N ILE A 41 -3.77 -5.43 -17.28
CA ILE A 41 -4.26 -5.63 -15.91
C ILE A 41 -3.44 -4.79 -14.92
N LEU A 42 -2.12 -4.71 -15.10
CA LEU A 42 -1.24 -3.90 -14.25
C LEU A 42 -1.56 -2.41 -14.38
N LEU A 43 -1.70 -1.89 -15.60
CA LEU A 43 -2.11 -0.51 -15.86
C LEU A 43 -3.49 -0.21 -15.28
N LEU A 44 -4.45 -1.12 -15.44
CA LEU A 44 -5.77 -1.02 -14.83
C LEU A 44 -5.66 -0.94 -13.29
N THR A 45 -4.84 -1.79 -12.68
CA THR A 45 -4.63 -1.81 -11.23
C THR A 45 -4.04 -0.49 -10.73
N VAL A 46 -3.02 0.02 -11.42
CA VAL A 46 -2.41 1.32 -11.12
C VAL A 46 -3.43 2.45 -11.28
N PHE A 47 -4.25 2.43 -12.33
CA PHE A 47 -5.31 3.42 -12.54
C PHE A 47 -6.35 3.40 -11.40
N LEU A 48 -6.87 2.22 -11.05
CA LEU A 48 -7.86 2.09 -9.97
C LEU A 48 -7.32 2.60 -8.63
N PHE A 49 -6.06 2.31 -8.31
CA PHE A 49 -5.43 2.77 -7.06
C PHE A 49 -5.06 4.25 -7.09
N ALA A 50 -4.46 4.75 -8.18
CA ALA A 50 -3.99 6.13 -8.25
C ALA A 50 -5.12 7.15 -8.26
N PHE A 51 -6.27 6.81 -8.86
CA PHE A 51 -7.43 7.70 -8.95
C PHE A 51 -8.52 7.38 -7.93
N GLU A 52 -8.32 6.38 -7.07
CA GLU A 52 -9.27 5.90 -6.06
C GLU A 52 -10.70 5.76 -6.62
N VAL A 53 -10.83 5.25 -7.85
CA VAL A 53 -12.12 5.18 -8.57
C VAL A 53 -13.14 4.35 -7.80
N VAL A 54 -12.65 3.29 -7.16
CA VAL A 54 -13.38 2.46 -6.20
C VAL A 54 -12.51 2.30 -4.95
N GLY A 55 -13.12 1.88 -3.84
CA GLY A 55 -12.36 1.58 -2.62
C GLY A 55 -11.24 0.57 -2.87
N VAL A 56 -10.09 0.76 -2.21
CA VAL A 56 -8.87 -0.04 -2.42
C VAL A 56 -9.15 -1.54 -2.29
N ASP A 57 -9.96 -1.94 -1.32
CA ASP A 57 -10.35 -3.34 -1.11
C ASP A 57 -11.17 -3.89 -2.29
N VAL A 58 -12.11 -3.10 -2.81
CA VAL A 58 -12.94 -3.47 -3.96
C VAL A 58 -12.08 -3.58 -5.22
N ALA A 59 -11.16 -2.64 -5.44
CA ALA A 59 -10.22 -2.69 -6.55
C ALA A 59 -9.34 -3.94 -6.48
N ALA A 60 -8.77 -4.25 -5.32
CA ALA A 60 -7.91 -5.42 -5.12
C ALA A 60 -8.65 -6.74 -5.40
N VAL A 61 -9.85 -6.91 -4.84
CA VAL A 61 -10.68 -8.11 -5.10
C VAL A 61 -11.09 -8.18 -6.56
N SER A 62 -11.46 -7.06 -7.18
CA SER A 62 -11.84 -7.01 -8.60
C SER A 62 -10.70 -7.43 -9.52
N VAL A 63 -9.48 -6.94 -9.28
CA VAL A 63 -8.27 -7.32 -10.04
C VAL A 63 -7.94 -8.80 -9.84
N MET A 64 -8.04 -9.32 -8.62
CA MET A 64 -7.83 -10.74 -8.33
C MET A 64 -8.85 -11.63 -9.06
N VAL A 65 -10.13 -11.25 -9.03
CA VAL A 65 -11.20 -11.96 -9.75
C VAL A 65 -10.95 -11.88 -11.26
N LEU A 66 -10.56 -10.72 -11.78
CA LEU A 66 -10.22 -10.55 -13.19
C LEU A 66 -9.04 -11.45 -13.61
N LEU A 67 -7.97 -11.51 -12.81
CA LEU A 67 -6.83 -12.41 -13.05
C LEU A 67 -7.27 -13.88 -13.05
N GLY A 68 -8.13 -14.27 -12.12
CA GLY A 68 -8.69 -15.62 -12.05
C GLY A 68 -9.55 -15.96 -13.28
N LEU A 69 -10.43 -15.04 -13.69
CA LEU A 69 -11.27 -15.21 -14.87
C LEU A 69 -10.44 -15.30 -16.16
N VAL A 70 -9.50 -14.38 -16.37
CA VAL A 70 -8.61 -14.41 -17.55
C VAL A 70 -7.80 -15.71 -17.60
N SER A 71 -7.35 -16.22 -16.44
CA SER A 71 -6.63 -17.49 -16.37
C SER A 71 -7.54 -18.69 -16.67
N ALA A 72 -8.77 -18.68 -16.17
CA ALA A 72 -9.76 -19.74 -16.42
C ALA A 72 -10.24 -19.80 -17.88
N PHE A 73 -10.36 -18.65 -18.55
CA PHE A 73 -10.79 -18.52 -19.95
C PHE A 73 -9.62 -18.41 -20.94
N SER A 74 -8.42 -18.88 -20.56
CA SER A 74 -7.20 -18.78 -21.37
C SER A 74 -7.33 -19.36 -22.78
N GLY A 75 -8.03 -20.49 -22.93
CA GLY A 75 -8.29 -21.12 -24.23
C GLY A 75 -9.06 -20.22 -25.21
N PRO A 76 -10.31 -19.79 -24.91
CA PRO A 76 -11.09 -18.88 -25.75
C PRO A 76 -10.41 -17.53 -26.03
N LEU A 77 -9.57 -17.05 -25.10
CA LEU A 77 -8.79 -15.81 -25.25
C LEU A 77 -7.54 -15.98 -26.12
N GLY A 78 -7.22 -17.19 -26.56
CA GLY A 78 -6.04 -17.48 -27.39
C GLY A 78 -4.72 -17.30 -26.64
N LEU A 79 -4.72 -17.51 -25.32
CA LEU A 79 -3.52 -17.59 -24.50
C LEU A 79 -3.00 -19.03 -24.52
N ALA A 80 -1.68 -19.20 -24.65
CA ALA A 80 -1.08 -20.53 -24.72
C ALA A 80 -1.20 -21.29 -23.37
N GLN A 81 -1.28 -20.54 -22.27
CA GLN A 81 -1.37 -21.06 -20.91
C GLN A 81 -2.11 -20.05 -20.01
N PRO A 82 -2.67 -20.51 -18.87
CA PRO A 82 -3.21 -19.61 -17.85
C PRO A 82 -2.15 -18.62 -17.37
N LEU A 83 -2.55 -17.37 -17.09
CA LEU A 83 -1.62 -16.36 -16.55
C LEU A 83 -1.14 -16.74 -15.15
N VAL A 84 -2.05 -17.27 -14.33
CA VAL A 84 -1.75 -17.76 -12.98
C VAL A 84 -2.51 -19.07 -12.76
N PRO A 85 -1.86 -20.14 -12.28
CA PRO A 85 -2.57 -21.35 -11.89
C PRO A 85 -3.58 -21.08 -10.78
N SER A 86 -4.74 -21.74 -10.79
CA SER A 86 -5.81 -21.49 -9.81
C SER A 86 -5.37 -21.72 -8.36
N SER A 87 -4.42 -22.63 -8.14
CA SER A 87 -3.81 -22.89 -6.82
C SER A 87 -2.93 -21.73 -6.32
N GLU A 88 -2.47 -20.86 -7.22
CA GLU A 88 -1.56 -19.77 -6.92
C GLU A 88 -2.23 -18.39 -6.84
N LEU A 89 -3.48 -18.29 -7.29
CA LEU A 89 -4.22 -17.02 -7.34
C LEU A 89 -4.25 -16.29 -5.98
N PHE A 90 -4.32 -17.05 -4.88
CA PHE A 90 -4.37 -16.52 -3.52
C PHE A 90 -3.00 -16.47 -2.82
N ARG A 91 -1.90 -16.86 -3.47
CA ARG A 91 -0.55 -16.87 -2.84
C ARG A 91 -0.09 -15.47 -2.41
N GLY A 92 -0.65 -14.41 -2.99
CA GLY A 92 -0.41 -13.04 -2.54
C GLY A 92 -0.79 -12.80 -1.06
N PHE A 93 -1.86 -13.43 -0.57
CA PHE A 93 -2.33 -13.27 0.81
C PHE A 93 -1.39 -13.90 1.85
N SER A 94 -0.63 -14.93 1.47
CA SER A 94 0.38 -15.56 2.32
C SER A 94 1.80 -15.02 2.09
N SER A 95 1.93 -13.90 1.37
CA SER A 95 3.24 -13.28 1.15
C SER A 95 3.84 -12.74 2.44
N ASN A 96 5.17 -12.78 2.54
CA ASN A 96 5.91 -12.22 3.68
C ASN A 96 5.51 -10.77 3.98
N ALA A 97 5.23 -9.97 2.95
CA ALA A 97 4.79 -8.59 3.10
C ALA A 97 3.44 -8.49 3.81
N VAL A 98 2.43 -9.26 3.36
CA VAL A 98 1.09 -9.25 3.96
C VAL A 98 1.13 -9.75 5.41
N ILE A 99 1.82 -10.86 5.67
CA ILE A 99 1.98 -11.41 7.02
C ILE A 99 2.69 -10.41 7.94
N SER A 100 3.72 -9.71 7.44
CA SER A 100 4.43 -8.68 8.22
C SER A 100 3.52 -7.51 8.60
N ILE A 101 2.67 -7.03 7.69
CA ILE A 101 1.72 -5.95 7.97
C ILE A 101 0.71 -6.40 9.03
N ILE A 102 0.18 -7.62 8.93
CA ILE A 102 -0.73 -8.19 9.95
C ILE A 102 -0.05 -8.24 11.32
N ALA A 103 1.17 -8.80 11.39
CA ALA A 103 1.93 -8.90 12.63
C ALA A 103 2.16 -7.52 13.25
N VAL A 104 2.53 -6.53 12.44
CA VAL A 104 2.75 -5.16 12.90
C VAL A 104 1.46 -4.51 13.39
N MET A 105 0.32 -4.69 12.71
CA MET A 105 -0.97 -4.18 13.20
C MET A 105 -1.32 -4.77 14.57
N ILE A 106 -1.09 -6.08 14.77
CA ILE A 106 -1.31 -6.76 16.06
C ILE A 106 -0.36 -6.20 17.13
N ILE A 107 0.94 -6.09 16.83
CA ILE A 107 1.94 -5.53 17.75
C ILE A 107 1.57 -4.09 18.10
N GLY A 108 1.24 -3.25 17.13
CA GLY A 108 0.85 -1.86 17.34
C GLY A 108 -0.34 -1.73 18.31
N ALA A 109 -1.38 -2.54 18.11
CA ALA A 109 -2.53 -2.60 19.00
C ALA A 109 -2.16 -3.11 20.41
N GLY A 110 -1.30 -4.13 20.51
CA GLY A 110 -0.82 -4.65 21.80
C GLY A 110 0.03 -3.63 22.58
N LEU A 111 0.90 -2.90 21.87
CA LEU A 111 1.75 -1.86 22.44
C LEU A 111 0.95 -0.65 22.93
N ASP A 112 -0.14 -0.28 22.25
CA ASP A 112 -1.02 0.79 22.72
C ASP A 112 -1.88 0.36 23.92
N LYS A 113 -2.45 -0.85 23.89
CA LYS A 113 -3.23 -1.42 25.02
C LYS A 113 -2.40 -1.57 26.31
N THR A 114 -1.11 -1.91 26.19
CA THR A 114 -0.20 -2.03 27.35
C THR A 114 0.32 -0.69 27.88
N GLY A 115 0.02 0.42 27.18
CA GLY A 115 0.53 1.74 27.53
C GLY A 115 2.02 1.95 27.23
N LEU A 116 2.68 0.99 26.53
CA LEU A 116 4.10 1.11 26.19
C LEU A 116 4.36 2.33 25.30
N MET A 117 3.43 2.65 24.39
CA MET A 117 3.54 3.86 23.55
C MET A 117 3.69 5.14 24.37
N GLY A 118 3.01 5.22 25.52
CA GLY A 118 3.11 6.37 26.43
C GLY A 118 4.44 6.44 27.18
N ARG A 119 5.02 5.29 27.50
CA ARG A 119 6.35 5.19 28.12
C ARG A 119 7.43 5.56 27.12
N LEU A 120 7.38 5.01 25.90
CA LEU A 120 8.31 5.32 24.81
C LEU A 120 8.28 6.82 24.47
N ALA A 121 7.10 7.41 24.29
CA ALA A 121 6.95 8.85 24.09
C ALA A 121 7.58 9.66 25.24
N GLY A 122 7.39 9.21 26.49
CA GLY A 122 8.02 9.83 27.66
C GLY A 122 9.54 9.73 27.66
N THR A 123 10.10 8.57 27.30
CA THR A 123 11.55 8.35 27.22
C THR A 123 12.17 9.23 26.13
N ILE A 124 11.56 9.30 24.95
CA ILE A 124 12.02 10.17 23.85
C ILE A 124 12.03 11.62 24.29
N LEU A 125 10.97 12.10 24.94
CA LEU A 125 10.89 13.48 25.44
C LEU A 125 11.88 13.78 26.58
N LYS A 126 12.24 12.79 27.40
CA LYS A 126 13.29 12.94 28.43
C LYS A 126 14.67 13.14 27.80
N VAL A 127 14.95 12.47 26.68
CA VAL A 127 16.26 12.54 26.00
C VAL A 127 16.34 13.75 25.06
N ALA A 128 15.29 14.00 24.28
CA ALA A 128 15.27 15.05 23.25
C ALA A 128 14.78 16.41 23.77
N GLY A 129 14.06 16.46 24.89
CA GLY A 129 13.40 17.67 25.38
C GLY A 129 12.06 17.92 24.69
N ARG A 130 11.65 19.19 24.58
CA ARG A 130 10.35 19.60 24.00
C ARG A 130 10.46 20.38 22.69
N THR A 131 11.67 20.58 22.19
CA THR A 131 11.93 21.40 21.00
C THR A 131 11.90 20.54 19.75
N GLU A 132 11.19 21.01 18.72
CA GLU A 132 11.04 20.32 17.43
C GLU A 132 12.37 19.88 16.82
N ALA A 133 13.35 20.80 16.81
CA ALA A 133 14.69 20.59 16.28
C ALA A 133 15.49 19.46 16.96
N ARG A 134 15.06 18.99 18.14
CA ARG A 134 15.69 17.85 18.85
C ARG A 134 14.81 16.61 18.82
N VAL A 135 13.50 16.78 18.91
CA VAL A 135 12.52 15.68 18.93
C VAL A 135 12.43 15.00 17.57
N ILE A 136 12.38 15.75 16.47
CA ILE A 136 12.29 15.17 15.12
C ILE A 136 13.51 14.28 14.83
N PRO A 137 14.78 14.75 14.95
CA PRO A 137 15.93 13.88 14.70
C PRO A 137 16.00 12.66 15.63
N ALA A 138 15.59 12.79 16.89
CA ALA A 138 15.59 11.67 17.84
C ALA A 138 14.58 10.58 17.45
N ILE A 139 13.37 10.97 17.05
CA ILE A 139 12.36 10.05 16.53
C ILE A 139 12.84 9.45 15.22
N SER A 140 13.28 10.26 14.26
CA SER A 140 13.77 9.80 12.96
C SER A 140 14.95 8.84 13.09
N GLY A 141 15.87 9.08 14.03
CA GLY A 141 16.99 8.16 14.33
C GLY A 141 16.52 6.84 14.92
N THR A 142 15.58 6.87 15.86
CA THR A 142 15.01 5.67 16.47
C THR A 142 14.24 4.84 15.44
N VAL A 143 13.39 5.50 14.63
CA VAL A 143 12.65 4.87 13.54
C VAL A 143 13.60 4.32 12.49
N GLY A 144 14.61 5.10 12.06
CA GLY A 144 15.58 4.68 11.06
C GLY A 144 16.40 3.46 11.49
N PHE A 145 16.83 3.43 12.75
CA PHE A 145 17.52 2.27 13.31
C PHE A 145 16.62 1.03 13.35
N ILE A 146 15.36 1.16 13.76
CA ILE A 146 14.44 0.01 13.76
C ILE A 146 14.06 -0.41 12.32
N SER A 147 13.90 0.56 11.42
CA SER A 147 13.58 0.34 10.01
C SER A 147 14.72 -0.33 9.24
N SER A 148 15.96 -0.35 9.74
CA SER A 148 17.03 -1.16 9.12
C SER A 148 16.87 -2.66 9.40
N PHE A 149 16.08 -3.03 10.41
CA PHE A 149 15.80 -4.43 10.78
C PHE A 149 14.34 -4.86 10.45
N MET A 150 13.46 -3.92 10.10
CA MET A 150 12.04 -4.16 9.83
C MET A 150 11.59 -3.56 8.49
N GLN A 151 10.55 -4.13 7.87
CA GLN A 151 9.92 -3.55 6.69
C GLN A 151 9.43 -2.12 6.99
N ASN A 152 9.75 -1.16 6.11
CA ASN A 152 9.46 0.28 6.27
C ASN A 152 7.99 0.58 6.67
N VAL A 153 7.03 -0.16 6.11
CA VAL A 153 5.60 -0.03 6.42
C VAL A 153 5.30 -0.38 7.88
N GLY A 154 5.99 -1.41 8.41
CA GLY A 154 5.83 -1.85 9.77
C GLY A 154 6.38 -0.84 10.78
N ALA A 155 7.58 -0.33 10.54
CA ALA A 155 8.16 0.71 11.39
C ALA A 155 7.26 1.96 11.44
N ALA A 156 6.76 2.43 10.30
CA ALA A 156 5.85 3.57 10.24
C ALA A 156 4.56 3.34 11.05
N ALA A 157 3.93 2.17 10.89
CA ALA A 157 2.69 1.84 11.60
C ALA A 157 2.87 1.73 13.11
N LEU A 158 4.00 1.20 13.60
CA LEU A 158 4.29 1.11 15.03
C LEU A 158 4.59 2.47 15.67
N PHE A 159 5.22 3.38 14.92
CA PHE A 159 5.65 4.67 15.44
C PHE A 159 4.61 5.78 15.29
N LEU A 160 3.65 5.67 14.38
CA LEU A 160 2.55 6.63 14.24
C LEU A 160 1.84 6.96 15.59
N PRO A 161 1.44 5.99 16.43
CA PRO A 161 0.84 6.29 17.73
C PRO A 161 1.83 6.95 18.71
N VAL A 162 3.13 6.63 18.63
CA VAL A 162 4.17 7.26 19.48
C VAL A 162 4.33 8.72 19.10
N VAL A 163 4.45 9.02 17.81
CA VAL A 163 4.57 10.39 17.27
C VAL A 163 3.32 11.21 17.61
N SER A 164 2.13 10.64 17.39
CA SER A 164 0.87 11.28 17.75
C SER A 164 0.80 11.63 19.25
N ARG A 165 1.25 10.71 20.12
CA ARG A 165 1.28 10.93 21.57
C ARG A 165 2.34 11.95 22.00
N ILE A 166 3.45 12.08 21.25
CA ILE A 166 4.46 13.12 21.46
C ILE A 166 3.89 14.48 21.05
N SER A 167 3.35 14.61 19.83
CA SER A 167 2.70 15.83 19.32
C SER A 167 1.64 16.34 20.30
N ALA A 168 0.74 15.47 20.77
CA ALA A 168 -0.29 15.82 21.74
C ALA A 168 0.27 16.33 23.10
N ARG A 169 1.49 15.96 23.49
CA ARG A 169 2.13 16.37 24.75
C ARG A 169 2.99 17.62 24.62
N THR A 170 3.50 17.93 23.43
CA THR A 170 4.42 19.05 23.20
C THR A 170 3.82 20.17 22.38
N GLY A 171 2.66 19.97 21.74
CA GLY A 171 2.07 20.92 20.80
C GLY A 171 2.86 21.08 19.51
N LEU A 172 3.75 20.11 19.21
CA LEU A 172 4.53 20.10 17.98
C LEU A 172 3.67 19.58 16.81
N PRO A 173 3.80 20.18 15.61
CA PRO A 173 3.04 19.76 14.43
C PRO A 173 3.35 18.32 13.99
#